data_AF-A0AAN9J838-F1
#
_entry.id   AF-A0AAN9J838-F1
#
_cell.length_a   1.000
_cell.length_b   1.000
_cell.length_c   1.000
_cell.angle_alpha   90.00
_cell.angle_beta   90.00
_cell.angle_gamma   90.00
#
_symmetry.space_group_name_H-M   'P 1'
#
loop_
_entity.id
_entity.type
_entity.pdbx_description
1 polymer ?
#
loop_
_entity_poly.entity_id
_entity_poly.type
_entity_poly.pdbx_seq_one_letter_code
_entity_poly.pdbx_strand_id
1 'polypeptide(L)'
;MMSCDEQCGYGEELPQPDPVVLEINSLQSQLKEKVKELATCQGEIKGLNATEALKDKAIEELKNEVSKLDERLRVTNDHLKQKNLEIRKLTDDKKDALAAQYAAEATLRRVYANQKDDDFSPIESVIAPLEADIKMYRNEITALQEDKKALERLSKSKESALLEAESILRSALERALIVEEVQNQNFDLKRQIEICQEENKILEKTHRQKILEVEKLSQTIQELEEAILASGATANAVRDYQRQVSQLQEENKTLERELARVKVSANRIANVVANEWKDENDKVIPVRQWLEERRIMQAEMQRLKDKLAISERTAKAESQLKDKLKLRLRTLEEGLKHFSGNPALSNGSPKAEKFLTTCDGLRKRSTSQPRASTVGSSMFQQPNTKNATVVVAGNLKPRTPTKKRYNSAENALRNGIWASRSKVADSGEKENEIQVNTDINLNRVNDEREAADVKTTADVDEDSKSKIRNALGCHDTVSGFLYDRLQTEVINLRKSCEIKDCSLHAKDEEIKTLMKKVDALTKAMEKEWKKMKREAAAREKEASSIKADENRKNRSSNFSKRFCNLSL
;
A
#
# COMPACT_ATOMS: atom_id res chain seq x y z
N MET A 1 27.22 41.73 -21.53
CA MET A 1 27.47 41.87 -22.98
C MET A 1 26.19 41.44 -23.66
N MET A 2 25.35 42.37 -24.14
CA MET A 2 25.36 42.89 -25.52
C MET A 2 25.44 41.74 -26.54
N SER A 3 24.50 41.50 -27.44
CA SER A 3 23.54 42.38 -28.12
C SER A 3 22.31 41.60 -28.62
N CYS A 4 21.29 42.38 -28.98
CA CYS A 4 20.26 42.10 -29.99
C CYS A 4 20.90 41.64 -31.34
N ASP A 5 20.24 41.03 -32.33
CA ASP A 5 19.03 41.42 -33.08
C ASP A 5 18.59 40.28 -34.03
N GLU A 6 17.31 40.33 -34.46
CA GLU A 6 16.75 40.16 -35.84
C GLU A 6 17.18 38.98 -36.76
N GLN A 7 16.41 38.46 -37.73
CA GLN A 7 15.00 38.34 -38.14
C GLN A 7 15.04 37.55 -39.47
N CYS A 8 13.93 36.88 -39.85
CA CYS A 8 13.65 36.26 -41.19
C CYS A 8 14.49 35.00 -41.54
N GLY A 9 14.03 33.97 -42.25
CA GLY A 9 12.85 33.65 -43.06
C GLY A 9 13.25 32.48 -44.01
N TYR A 10 12.26 31.75 -44.56
CA TYR A 10 12.37 30.64 -45.56
C TYR A 10 12.94 29.33 -44.98
N GLY A 11 12.30 28.14 -45.09
CA GLY A 11 11.80 27.46 -46.28
C GLY A 11 12.86 26.44 -46.70
N GLU A 12 12.81 25.20 -46.18
CA GLU A 12 13.80 24.17 -46.52
C GLU A 12 13.20 22.75 -46.47
N GLU A 13 13.64 21.93 -47.42
CA GLU A 13 13.03 20.72 -47.96
C GLU A 13 12.89 19.55 -46.98
N LEU A 14 11.81 18.79 -47.12
CA LEU A 14 11.67 17.44 -46.57
C LEU A 14 12.67 16.51 -47.28
N PRO A 15 13.60 15.84 -46.58
CA PRO A 15 14.39 14.79 -47.19
C PRO A 15 13.46 13.61 -47.47
N GLN A 16 13.27 13.27 -48.75
CA GLN A 16 12.74 11.96 -49.11
C GLN A 16 13.69 10.90 -48.53
N PRO A 17 13.19 9.95 -47.72
CA PRO A 17 14.03 8.85 -47.26
C PRO A 17 14.51 8.07 -48.49
N ASP A 18 15.82 7.90 -48.59
CA ASP A 18 16.48 7.14 -49.65
C ASP A 18 15.78 5.78 -49.82
N PRO A 19 15.31 5.41 -51.02
CA PRO A 19 14.66 4.13 -51.30
C PRO A 19 15.46 2.92 -50.78
N VAL A 20 16.79 3.03 -50.80
CA VAL A 20 17.71 1.99 -50.30
C VAL A 20 17.55 1.80 -48.79
N VAL A 21 17.33 2.88 -48.03
CA VAL A 21 17.13 2.82 -46.57
C VAL A 21 15.80 2.19 -46.21
N LEU A 22 14.74 2.43 -46.99
CA LEU A 22 13.45 1.78 -46.79
C LEU A 22 13.51 0.28 -47.09
N GLU A 23 14.22 -0.11 -48.15
CA GLU A 23 14.45 -1.51 -48.50
C GLU A 23 15.29 -2.23 -47.44
N ILE A 24 16.35 -1.58 -46.92
CA ILE A 24 17.15 -2.10 -45.79
C ILE A 24 16.28 -2.28 -44.54
N ASN A 25 15.42 -1.33 -44.21
CA ASN A 25 14.52 -1.44 -43.05
C ASN A 25 13.47 -2.54 -43.22
N SER A 26 12.97 -2.75 -44.44
CA SER A 26 12.07 -3.86 -44.79
C SER A 26 12.77 -5.21 -44.64
N LEU A 27 13.97 -5.35 -45.21
CA LEU A 27 14.79 -6.57 -45.09
C LEU A 27 15.22 -6.85 -43.64
N GLN A 28 15.54 -5.82 -42.85
CA GLN A 28 15.81 -5.95 -41.42
C GLN A 28 14.58 -6.42 -40.64
N SER A 29 13.39 -5.94 -41.01
CA SER A 29 12.13 -6.36 -40.38
C SER A 29 11.82 -7.81 -40.73
N GLN A 30 11.99 -8.20 -41.99
CA GLN A 30 11.86 -9.60 -42.44
C GLN A 30 12.89 -10.52 -41.77
N LEU A 31 14.15 -10.06 -41.60
CA LEU A 31 15.17 -10.82 -40.88
C LEU A 31 14.78 -11.01 -39.42
N LYS A 32 14.26 -9.97 -38.74
CA LYS A 32 13.77 -10.07 -37.36
C LYS A 32 12.58 -11.02 -37.24
N GLU A 33 11.67 -11.00 -38.21
CA GLU A 33 10.53 -11.93 -38.28
C GLU A 33 11.00 -13.37 -38.49
N LYS A 34 11.90 -13.61 -39.44
CA LYS A 34 12.49 -14.95 -39.68
C LYS A 34 13.28 -15.46 -38.48
N VAL A 35 13.97 -14.59 -37.74
CA VAL A 35 14.63 -14.95 -36.48
C VAL A 35 13.63 -15.36 -35.40
N LYS A 36 12.47 -14.68 -35.30
CA LYS A 36 11.39 -15.08 -34.38
C LYS A 36 10.77 -16.42 -34.79
N GLU A 37 10.49 -16.62 -36.08
CA GLU A 37 9.98 -17.89 -36.61
C GLU A 37 10.99 -19.04 -36.36
N LEU A 38 12.29 -18.79 -36.53
CA LEU A 38 13.32 -19.78 -36.22
C LEU A 38 13.30 -20.13 -34.73
N ALA A 39 13.11 -19.15 -33.84
CA ALA A 39 13.00 -19.40 -32.41
C ALA A 39 11.74 -20.20 -32.04
N THR A 40 10.59 -19.97 -32.70
CA THR A 40 9.38 -20.77 -32.50
C THR A 40 9.56 -22.19 -33.01
N CYS A 41 10.09 -22.37 -34.21
CA CYS A 41 10.42 -23.69 -34.76
C CYS A 41 11.42 -24.44 -33.87
N GLN A 42 12.42 -23.75 -33.31
CA GLN A 42 13.37 -24.36 -32.38
C GLN A 42 12.70 -24.77 -31.06
N GLY A 43 11.71 -24.00 -30.59
CA GLY A 43 10.86 -24.37 -29.45
C GLY A 43 10.02 -25.61 -29.74
N GLU A 44 9.40 -25.69 -30.91
CA GLU A 44 8.63 -26.85 -31.37
C GLU A 44 9.50 -28.10 -31.50
N ILE A 45 10.69 -27.99 -32.10
CA ILE A 45 11.67 -29.09 -32.18
C ILE A 45 12.05 -29.59 -30.78
N LYS A 46 12.29 -28.69 -29.82
CA LYS A 46 12.57 -29.10 -28.43
C LYS A 46 11.38 -29.81 -27.79
N GLY A 47 10.17 -29.32 -28.03
CA GLY A 47 8.93 -29.97 -27.58
C GLY A 47 8.77 -31.37 -28.17
N LEU A 48 8.94 -31.51 -29.48
CA LEU A 48 8.86 -32.79 -30.18
C LEU A 48 9.92 -33.78 -29.67
N ASN A 49 11.18 -33.34 -29.51
CA ASN A 49 12.24 -34.18 -28.94
C ASN A 49 11.92 -34.66 -27.51
N ALA A 50 11.30 -33.81 -26.68
CA ALA A 50 10.87 -34.22 -25.34
C ALA A 50 9.74 -35.28 -25.41
N THR A 51 8.80 -35.14 -26.33
CA THR A 51 7.75 -36.14 -26.54
C THR A 51 8.28 -37.45 -27.13
N GLU A 52 9.29 -37.38 -28.00
CA GLU A 52 9.99 -38.54 -28.56
C GLU A 52 10.71 -39.31 -27.45
N ALA A 53 11.44 -38.61 -26.57
CA ALA A 53 12.10 -39.23 -25.42
C ALA A 53 11.12 -39.95 -24.47
N LEU A 54 9.91 -39.41 -24.27
CA LEU A 54 8.87 -40.08 -23.49
C LEU A 54 8.33 -41.33 -24.20
N LYS A 55 8.17 -41.29 -25.52
CA LYS A 55 7.76 -42.46 -26.32
C LYS A 55 8.83 -43.55 -26.30
N ASP A 56 10.10 -43.19 -26.44
CA ASP A 56 11.22 -44.15 -26.36
C ASP A 56 11.27 -44.83 -24.99
N LYS A 57 11.05 -44.07 -23.92
CA LYS A 57 10.94 -44.63 -22.57
C LYS A 57 9.79 -45.64 -22.46
N ALA A 58 8.61 -45.30 -22.97
CA ALA A 58 7.46 -46.21 -22.98
C ALA A 58 7.72 -47.47 -23.84
N ILE A 59 8.42 -47.34 -24.97
CA ILE A 59 8.82 -48.46 -25.82
C ILE A 59 9.78 -49.39 -25.07
N GLU A 60 10.77 -48.85 -24.36
CA GLU A 60 11.71 -49.67 -23.61
C GLU A 60 11.03 -50.38 -22.42
N GLU A 61 10.08 -49.73 -21.74
CA GLU A 61 9.25 -50.36 -20.70
C GLU A 61 8.42 -51.53 -21.25
N LEU A 62 7.74 -51.34 -22.40
CA LEU A 62 6.98 -52.41 -23.06
C LEU A 62 7.87 -53.55 -23.53
N LYS A 63 9.05 -53.25 -24.07
CA LYS A 63 10.02 -54.24 -24.53
C LYS A 63 10.54 -55.09 -23.36
N ASN A 64 10.78 -54.48 -22.20
CA ASN A 64 11.13 -55.20 -20.98
C ASN A 64 10.00 -56.14 -20.53
N GLU A 65 8.75 -55.70 -20.60
CA GLU A 65 7.61 -56.54 -20.22
C GLU A 65 7.38 -57.70 -21.19
N VAL A 66 7.53 -57.47 -22.49
CA VAL A 66 7.53 -58.53 -23.51
C VAL A 66 8.63 -59.55 -23.22
N SER A 67 9.85 -59.11 -22.91
CA SER A 67 10.95 -60.02 -22.57
C SER A 67 10.67 -60.88 -21.34
N LYS A 68 10.02 -60.33 -20.29
CA LYS A 68 9.61 -61.11 -19.11
C LYS A 68 8.53 -62.13 -19.44
N LEU A 69 7.55 -61.76 -20.27
CA LEU A 69 6.49 -62.67 -20.70
C LEU A 69 7.05 -63.82 -21.56
N ASP A 70 7.99 -63.53 -22.44
CA ASP A 70 8.67 -64.52 -23.27
C ASP A 70 9.46 -65.52 -22.41
N GLU A 71 10.15 -65.05 -21.37
CA GLU A 71 10.87 -65.92 -20.45
C GLU A 71 9.92 -66.80 -19.62
N ARG A 72 8.80 -66.25 -19.14
CA ARG A 72 7.75 -67.05 -18.48
C ARG A 72 7.18 -68.11 -19.41
N LEU A 73 6.96 -67.76 -20.68
CA LEU A 73 6.46 -68.70 -21.68
C LEU A 73 7.49 -69.81 -21.93
N ARG A 74 8.77 -69.48 -22.04
CA ARG A 74 9.86 -70.46 -22.18
C ARG A 74 9.87 -71.47 -21.04
N VAL A 75 9.86 -70.99 -19.79
CA VAL A 75 9.85 -71.84 -18.59
C VAL A 75 8.62 -72.75 -18.54
N THR A 76 7.42 -72.21 -18.83
CA THR A 76 6.20 -73.02 -18.84
C THR A 76 6.21 -74.07 -19.95
N ASN A 77 6.72 -73.74 -21.14
CA ASN A 77 6.88 -74.67 -22.25
C ASN A 77 7.85 -75.81 -21.90
N ASP A 78 8.98 -75.50 -21.27
CA ASP A 78 9.95 -76.51 -20.86
C ASP A 78 9.41 -77.40 -19.73
N HIS A 79 8.62 -76.85 -18.81
CA HIS A 79 7.90 -77.63 -17.81
C HIS A 79 6.89 -78.60 -18.45
N LEU A 80 6.15 -78.15 -19.48
CA LEU A 80 5.22 -79.00 -20.23
C LEU A 80 5.95 -80.11 -21.00
N LYS A 81 7.09 -79.81 -21.63
CA LYS A 81 7.92 -80.84 -22.27
C LYS A 81 8.39 -81.88 -21.27
N GLN A 82 8.82 -81.46 -20.08
CA GLN A 82 9.25 -82.37 -19.02
C GLN A 82 8.10 -83.28 -18.56
N LYS A 83 6.90 -82.72 -18.34
CA LYS A 83 5.71 -83.50 -17.97
C LYS A 83 5.32 -84.51 -19.05
N ASN A 84 5.42 -84.15 -20.32
CA ASN A 84 5.17 -85.07 -21.42
C ASN A 84 6.18 -86.23 -21.48
N LEU A 85 7.46 -85.99 -21.16
CA LEU A 85 8.45 -87.04 -21.04
C LEU A 85 8.15 -87.98 -19.85
N GLU A 86 7.74 -87.43 -18.71
CA GLU A 86 7.33 -88.20 -17.53
C GLU A 86 6.11 -89.10 -17.83
N ILE A 87 5.09 -88.57 -18.52
CA ILE A 87 3.91 -89.34 -18.93
C ILE A 87 4.30 -90.53 -19.83
N ARG A 88 5.22 -90.32 -20.78
CA ARG A 88 5.68 -91.40 -21.66
C ARG A 88 6.39 -92.49 -20.86
N LYS A 89 7.29 -92.10 -19.96
CA LYS A 89 7.99 -93.04 -19.08
C LYS A 89 7.02 -93.86 -18.23
N LEU A 90 6.07 -93.21 -17.56
CA LEU A 90 5.04 -93.89 -16.76
C LEU A 90 4.17 -94.85 -17.60
N THR A 91 3.94 -94.51 -18.86
CA THR A 91 3.17 -95.37 -19.78
C THR A 91 3.95 -96.64 -20.12
N ASP A 92 5.26 -96.54 -20.30
CA ASP A 92 6.11 -97.70 -20.58
C ASP A 92 6.31 -98.55 -19.31
N ASP A 93 6.59 -97.93 -18.15
CA ASP A 93 6.66 -98.60 -16.86
C ASP A 93 5.36 -99.38 -16.54
N LYS A 94 4.19 -98.82 -16.89
CA LYS A 94 2.90 -99.50 -16.74
C LYS A 94 2.80 -100.77 -17.60
N LYS A 95 3.31 -100.75 -18.83
CA LYS A 95 3.30 -101.94 -19.70
C LYS A 95 4.21 -103.02 -19.12
N ASP A 96 5.38 -102.63 -18.62
CA ASP A 96 6.34 -103.55 -18.00
C ASP A 96 5.79 -104.15 -16.70
N ALA A 97 5.12 -103.35 -15.87
CA ALA A 97 4.47 -103.82 -14.65
C ALA A 97 3.34 -104.82 -14.95
N LEU A 98 2.54 -104.58 -15.99
CA LEU A 98 1.52 -105.54 -16.43
C LEU A 98 2.15 -106.85 -16.93
N ALA A 99 3.25 -106.78 -17.67
CA ALA A 99 3.98 -107.97 -18.11
C ALA A 99 4.54 -108.76 -16.90
N ALA A 100 5.12 -108.07 -15.92
CA ALA A 100 5.62 -108.67 -14.68
C ALA A 100 4.50 -109.30 -13.85
N GLN A 101 3.33 -108.67 -13.78
CA GLN A 101 2.14 -109.21 -13.11
C GLN A 101 1.73 -110.56 -13.74
N TYR A 102 1.60 -110.63 -15.05
CA TYR A 102 1.27 -111.89 -15.74
C TYR A 102 2.31 -113.00 -15.46
N ALA A 103 3.60 -112.65 -15.37
CA ALA A 103 4.67 -113.60 -15.04
C ALA A 103 4.63 -114.10 -13.58
N ALA A 104 4.33 -113.21 -12.62
CA ALA A 104 4.18 -113.56 -11.22
C ALA A 104 2.97 -114.49 -10.99
N GLU A 105 1.85 -114.19 -11.64
CA GLU A 105 0.63 -115.01 -11.56
C GLU A 105 0.85 -116.43 -12.12
N ALA A 106 1.60 -116.56 -13.21
CA ALA A 106 2.02 -117.87 -13.74
C ALA A 106 2.93 -118.64 -12.77
N THR A 107 3.74 -117.94 -11.97
CA THR A 107 4.63 -118.57 -10.98
C THR A 107 3.87 -119.02 -9.74
N LEU A 108 2.91 -118.22 -9.24
CA LEU A 108 2.02 -118.63 -8.15
C LEU A 108 1.23 -119.88 -8.51
N ARG A 109 0.68 -119.96 -9.73
CA ARG A 109 -0.01 -121.18 -10.21
C ARG A 109 0.89 -122.42 -10.15
N ARG A 110 2.21 -122.29 -10.35
CA ARG A 110 3.19 -123.39 -10.23
C ARG A 110 3.50 -123.77 -8.78
N VAL A 111 3.67 -122.78 -7.90
CA VAL A 111 4.00 -123.04 -6.47
C VAL A 111 2.83 -123.68 -5.73
N TYR A 112 1.60 -123.21 -5.97
CA TYR A 112 0.40 -123.82 -5.36
C TYR A 112 0.17 -125.27 -5.78
N ALA A 113 0.72 -125.71 -6.92
CA ALA A 113 0.67 -127.11 -7.33
C ALA A 113 1.67 -128.01 -6.56
N ASN A 114 2.69 -127.43 -5.92
CA ASN A 114 3.79 -128.15 -5.27
C ASN A 114 3.69 -128.19 -3.73
N GLN A 115 2.75 -127.47 -3.12
CA GLN A 115 2.55 -127.42 -1.67
C GLN A 115 1.46 -128.41 -1.22
N LYS A 116 1.78 -129.70 -1.21
CA LYS A 116 1.07 -130.67 -0.37
C LYS A 116 2.11 -131.45 0.43
N ASP A 117 1.94 -131.38 1.74
CA ASP A 117 2.61 -132.16 2.79
C ASP A 117 3.99 -131.64 3.22
N ASP A 118 4.04 -131.02 4.42
CA ASP A 118 5.11 -131.20 5.40
C ASP A 118 4.68 -130.65 6.78
N ASP A 119 4.79 -131.49 7.81
CA ASP A 119 4.53 -131.17 9.23
C ASP A 119 5.73 -130.44 9.84
N PHE A 120 5.55 -129.20 10.29
CA PHE A 120 6.60 -128.35 10.87
C PHE A 120 6.64 -128.39 12.41
N SER A 121 7.85 -128.29 12.98
CA SER A 121 8.15 -128.12 14.41
C SER A 121 7.35 -126.98 15.08
N PRO A 122 7.11 -127.01 16.42
CA PRO A 122 6.22 -126.06 17.09
C PRO A 122 6.68 -124.61 16.92
N ILE A 123 6.03 -123.91 16.02
CA ILE A 123 6.38 -122.57 15.54
C ILE A 123 6.30 -121.53 16.67
N GLU A 124 5.53 -121.85 17.72
CA GLU A 124 5.26 -121.01 18.90
C GLU A 124 6.52 -120.48 19.62
N SER A 125 7.59 -121.29 19.71
CA SER A 125 8.81 -120.88 20.43
C SER A 125 9.63 -119.82 19.67
N VAL A 126 9.46 -119.72 18.35
CA VAL A 126 10.08 -118.69 17.52
C VAL A 126 9.15 -117.49 17.37
N ILE A 127 7.83 -117.73 17.42
CA ILE A 127 6.79 -116.71 17.32
C ILE A 127 6.76 -115.78 18.54
N ALA A 128 6.85 -116.30 19.76
CA ALA A 128 6.58 -115.49 20.97
C ALA A 128 7.49 -114.25 21.17
N PRO A 129 8.82 -114.29 20.94
CA PRO A 129 9.67 -113.09 21.00
C PRO A 129 9.31 -112.07 19.92
N LEU A 130 9.01 -112.52 18.69
CA LEU A 130 8.61 -111.65 17.59
C LEU A 130 7.25 -110.99 17.87
N GLU A 131 6.33 -111.70 18.53
CA GLU A 131 5.06 -111.11 18.98
C GLU A 131 5.26 -110.03 20.06
N ALA A 132 6.21 -110.22 20.98
CA ALA A 132 6.57 -109.23 21.97
C ALA A 132 7.19 -107.97 21.32
N ASP A 133 8.08 -108.13 20.35
CA ASP A 133 8.67 -107.03 19.58
C ASP A 133 7.60 -106.29 18.76
N ILE A 134 6.68 -107.02 18.10
CA ILE A 134 5.53 -106.42 17.40
C ILE A 134 4.67 -105.61 18.38
N LYS A 135 4.44 -106.10 19.60
CA LYS A 135 3.68 -105.37 20.62
C LYS A 135 4.43 -104.11 21.09
N MET A 136 5.74 -104.19 21.26
CA MET A 136 6.59 -103.05 21.59
C MET A 136 6.55 -101.99 20.49
N TYR A 137 6.79 -102.35 19.23
CA TYR A 137 6.71 -101.42 18.10
C TYR A 137 5.31 -100.82 17.92
N ARG A 138 4.25 -101.58 18.21
CA ARG A 138 2.88 -101.02 18.23
C ARG A 138 2.74 -99.92 19.29
N ASN A 139 3.25 -100.14 20.50
CA ASN A 139 3.23 -99.12 21.56
C ASN A 139 4.08 -97.90 21.19
N GLU A 140 5.26 -98.10 20.60
CA GLU A 140 6.11 -97.01 20.10
C GLU A 140 5.41 -96.20 19.01
N ILE A 141 4.74 -96.87 18.05
CA ILE A 141 3.93 -96.20 17.02
C ILE A 141 2.82 -95.35 17.66
N THR A 142 2.15 -95.84 18.72
CA THR A 142 1.12 -95.05 19.41
C THR A 142 1.70 -93.82 20.13
N ALA A 143 2.85 -93.96 20.79
CA ALA A 143 3.55 -92.83 21.42
C ALA A 143 3.97 -91.78 20.38
N LEU A 144 4.57 -92.20 19.26
CA LEU A 144 4.94 -91.31 18.16
C LEU A 144 3.73 -90.62 17.52
N GLN A 145 2.57 -91.29 17.45
CA GLN A 145 1.33 -90.66 16.98
C GLN A 145 0.81 -89.59 17.95
N GLU A 146 0.94 -89.79 19.25
CA GLU A 146 0.58 -88.78 20.26
C GLU A 146 1.53 -87.57 20.18
N ASP A 147 2.83 -87.80 20.06
CA ASP A 147 3.83 -86.76 19.87
C ASP A 147 3.60 -85.95 18.59
N LYS A 148 3.28 -86.63 17.47
CA LYS A 148 2.88 -85.96 16.22
C LYS A 148 1.68 -85.04 16.44
N LYS A 149 0.65 -85.51 17.15
CA LYS A 149 -0.53 -84.68 17.47
C LYS A 149 -0.19 -83.52 18.41
N ALA A 150 0.76 -83.70 19.34
CA ALA A 150 1.23 -82.63 20.22
C ALA A 150 1.98 -81.55 19.41
N LEU A 151 2.86 -81.97 18.49
CA LEU A 151 3.56 -81.08 17.56
C LEU A 151 2.60 -80.31 16.65
N GLU A 152 1.55 -80.95 16.12
CA GLU A 152 0.52 -80.28 15.32
C GLU A 152 -0.25 -79.21 16.13
N ARG A 153 -0.58 -79.49 17.40
CA ARG A 153 -1.21 -78.48 18.29
C ARG A 153 -0.26 -77.32 18.56
N LEU A 154 1.01 -77.61 18.80
CA LEU A 154 2.03 -76.57 19.02
C LEU A 154 2.22 -75.71 17.76
N SER A 155 2.26 -76.32 16.56
CA SER A 155 2.34 -75.59 15.29
C SER A 155 1.17 -74.63 15.13
N LYS A 156 -0.06 -75.11 15.32
CA LYS A 156 -1.28 -74.28 15.23
C LYS A 156 -1.29 -73.14 16.24
N SER A 157 -0.83 -73.41 17.47
CA SER A 157 -0.70 -72.36 18.49
C SER A 157 0.32 -71.30 18.10
N LYS A 158 1.47 -71.69 17.52
CA LYS A 158 2.49 -70.76 17.04
C LYS A 158 2.02 -69.96 15.82
N GLU A 159 1.34 -70.60 14.87
CA GLU A 159 0.72 -69.94 13.72
C GLU A 159 -0.31 -68.89 14.17
N SER A 160 -1.14 -69.22 15.17
CA SER A 160 -2.10 -68.27 15.73
C SER A 160 -1.41 -67.07 16.40
N ALA A 161 -0.36 -67.31 17.18
CA ALA A 161 0.43 -66.24 17.80
C ALA A 161 1.16 -65.35 16.76
N LEU A 162 1.64 -65.95 15.66
CA LEU A 162 2.25 -65.20 14.55
C LEU A 162 1.23 -64.31 13.85
N LEU A 163 0.02 -64.80 13.59
CA LEU A 163 -1.05 -64.00 12.99
C LEU A 163 -1.48 -62.83 13.90
N GLU A 164 -1.54 -63.05 15.21
CA GLU A 164 -1.82 -61.98 16.17
C GLU A 164 -0.70 -60.92 16.18
N ALA A 165 0.57 -61.35 16.22
CA ALA A 165 1.71 -60.45 16.15
C ALA A 165 1.74 -59.63 14.84
N GLU A 166 1.39 -60.27 13.71
CA GLU A 166 1.28 -59.61 12.42
C GLU A 166 0.15 -58.56 12.40
N SER A 167 -1.00 -58.86 13.01
CA SER A 167 -2.10 -57.91 13.19
C SER A 167 -1.68 -56.68 14.01
N ILE A 168 -0.97 -56.90 15.12
CA ILE A 168 -0.43 -55.83 15.97
C ILE A 168 0.56 -54.96 15.18
N LEU A 169 1.46 -55.59 14.41
CA LEU A 169 2.47 -54.87 13.62
C LEU A 169 1.83 -54.02 12.52
N ARG A 170 0.84 -54.55 11.79
CA ARG A 170 0.06 -53.78 10.81
C ARG A 170 -0.61 -52.56 11.46
N SER A 171 -1.26 -52.76 12.61
CA SER A 171 -1.91 -51.68 13.35
C SER A 171 -0.90 -50.63 13.86
N ALA A 172 0.30 -51.05 14.26
CA ALA A 172 1.37 -50.13 14.66
C ALA A 172 1.90 -49.32 13.48
N LEU A 173 2.05 -49.95 12.31
CA LEU A 173 2.47 -49.28 11.08
C LEU A 173 1.44 -48.23 10.62
N GLU A 174 0.15 -48.56 10.65
CA GLU A 174 -0.91 -47.59 10.34
C GLU A 174 -0.87 -46.39 11.28
N ARG A 175 -0.72 -46.61 12.60
CA ARG A 175 -0.54 -45.51 13.56
C ARG A 175 0.70 -44.67 13.28
N ALA A 176 1.80 -45.28 12.87
CA ALA A 176 3.03 -44.57 12.54
C ALA A 176 2.84 -43.66 11.32
N LEU A 177 2.16 -44.14 10.27
CA LEU A 177 1.83 -43.34 9.08
C LEU A 177 0.93 -42.15 9.42
N ILE A 178 -0.07 -42.34 10.28
CA ILE A 178 -0.94 -41.24 10.74
C ILE A 178 -0.12 -40.19 11.51
N VAL A 179 0.82 -40.61 12.36
CA VAL A 179 1.69 -39.68 13.10
C VAL A 179 2.57 -38.88 12.14
N GLU A 180 3.14 -39.52 11.12
CA GLU A 180 3.94 -38.84 10.09
C GLU A 180 3.11 -37.79 9.33
N GLU A 181 1.89 -38.14 8.91
CA GLU A 181 0.97 -37.22 8.24
C GLU A 181 0.63 -36.00 9.13
N VAL A 182 0.30 -36.23 10.40
CA VAL A 182 0.02 -35.15 11.36
C VAL A 182 1.26 -34.29 11.64
N GLN A 183 2.46 -34.88 11.63
CA GLN A 183 3.71 -34.14 11.76
C GLN A 183 3.95 -33.23 10.55
N ASN A 184 3.70 -33.73 9.34
CA ASN A 184 3.79 -32.95 8.11
C ASN A 184 2.79 -31.77 8.12
N GLN A 185 1.54 -32.03 8.49
CA GLN A 185 0.52 -30.97 8.66
C GLN A 185 0.92 -29.94 9.71
N ASN A 186 1.51 -30.37 10.84
CA ASN A 186 2.01 -29.44 11.86
C ASN A 186 3.17 -28.58 11.34
N PHE A 187 4.05 -29.13 10.52
CA PHE A 187 5.13 -28.37 9.89
C PHE A 187 4.58 -27.30 8.94
N ASP A 188 3.59 -27.65 8.13
CA ASP A 188 2.93 -26.71 7.21
C ASP A 188 2.17 -25.61 7.96
N LEU A 189 1.43 -25.96 9.01
CA LEU A 189 0.76 -24.98 9.87
C LEU A 189 1.75 -24.05 10.56
N LYS A 190 2.88 -24.57 11.04
CA LYS A 190 3.95 -23.75 11.62
C LYS A 190 4.52 -22.77 10.60
N ARG A 191 4.76 -23.22 9.37
CA ARG A 191 5.21 -22.36 8.27
C ARG A 191 4.18 -21.28 7.94
N GLN A 192 2.89 -21.61 7.91
CA GLN A 192 1.81 -20.63 7.70
C GLN A 192 1.78 -19.58 8.82
N ILE A 193 1.95 -20.00 10.08
CA ILE A 193 2.02 -19.08 11.23
C ILE A 193 3.21 -18.11 11.06
N GLU A 194 4.38 -18.61 10.66
CA GLU A 194 5.57 -17.78 10.41
C GLU A 194 5.32 -16.76 9.28
N ILE A 195 4.64 -17.16 8.20
CA ILE A 195 4.25 -16.26 7.10
C ILE A 195 3.29 -15.18 7.62
N CYS A 196 2.22 -15.57 8.33
CA CYS A 196 1.26 -14.61 8.87
C CYS A 196 1.90 -13.62 9.86
N GLN A 197 2.90 -14.06 10.64
CA GLN A 197 3.65 -13.19 11.54
C GLN A 197 4.48 -12.14 10.77
N GLU A 198 5.18 -12.54 9.70
CA GLU A 198 5.95 -11.58 8.89
C GLU A 198 5.03 -10.64 8.09
N GLU A 199 3.89 -11.13 7.58
CA GLU A 199 2.85 -10.30 6.96
C GLU A 199 2.33 -9.23 7.93
N ASN A 200 1.99 -9.62 9.16
CA ASN A 200 1.56 -8.67 10.19
C ASN A 200 2.62 -7.61 10.49
N LYS A 201 3.89 -8.01 10.58
CA LYS A 201 5.01 -7.08 10.80
C LYS A 201 5.19 -6.10 9.63
N ILE A 202 4.96 -6.53 8.39
CA ILE A 202 4.97 -5.65 7.21
C ILE A 202 3.76 -4.70 7.25
N LEU A 203 2.58 -5.20 7.61
CA LEU A 203 1.37 -4.39 7.79
C LEU A 203 1.54 -3.33 8.87
N GLU A 204 2.14 -3.67 10.02
CA GLU A 204 2.43 -2.74 11.12
C GLU A 204 3.39 -1.63 10.68
N LYS A 205 4.47 -1.97 9.97
CA LYS A 205 5.40 -0.98 9.40
C LYS A 205 4.68 -0.03 8.44
N THR A 206 3.81 -0.56 7.59
CA THR A 206 3.03 0.21 6.64
C THR A 206 2.01 1.12 7.35
N HIS A 207 1.33 0.60 8.36
CA HIS A 207 0.37 1.37 9.16
C HIS A 207 1.06 2.51 9.91
N ARG A 208 2.22 2.25 10.53
CA ARG A 208 3.05 3.28 11.18
C ARG A 208 3.47 4.36 10.19
N GLN A 209 3.86 4.01 8.97
CA GLN A 209 4.20 4.98 7.94
C GLN A 209 3.00 5.85 7.54
N LYS A 210 1.80 5.27 7.40
CA LYS A 210 0.57 6.02 7.11
C LYS A 210 0.20 6.96 8.25
N ILE A 211 0.36 6.54 9.51
CA ILE A 211 0.16 7.43 10.67
C ILE A 211 1.09 8.65 10.57
N LEU A 212 2.38 8.45 10.29
CA LEU A 212 3.33 9.55 10.12
C LEU A 212 2.97 10.50 8.97
N GLU A 213 2.39 9.98 7.88
CA GLU A 213 1.90 10.81 6.78
C GLU A 213 0.66 11.62 7.19
N VAL A 214 -0.28 11.01 7.90
CA VAL A 214 -1.46 11.69 8.44
C VAL A 214 -1.05 12.78 9.43
N GLU A 215 -0.07 12.54 10.29
CA GLU A 215 0.47 13.55 11.22
C GLU A 215 1.09 14.73 10.47
N LYS A 216 1.85 14.48 9.40
CA LYS A 216 2.40 15.56 8.54
C LYS A 216 1.31 16.38 7.86
N LEU A 217 0.27 15.72 7.34
CA LEU A 217 -0.88 16.39 6.74
C LEU A 217 -1.63 17.22 7.78
N SER A 218 -1.79 16.70 9.00
CA SER A 218 -2.42 17.42 10.11
C SER A 218 -1.62 18.66 10.49
N GLN A 219 -0.29 18.58 10.55
CA GLN A 219 0.59 19.72 10.79
C GLN A 219 0.46 20.78 9.70
N THR A 220 0.42 20.37 8.42
CA THR A 220 0.24 21.31 7.31
C THR A 220 -1.13 21.98 7.31
N ILE A 221 -2.19 21.27 7.72
CA ILE A 221 -3.51 21.87 7.93
C ILE A 221 -3.44 22.95 9.01
N GLN A 222 -2.82 22.66 10.16
CA GLN A 222 -2.67 23.63 11.25
C GLN A 222 -1.90 24.88 10.81
N GLU A 223 -0.80 24.73 10.07
CA GLU A 223 -0.04 25.86 9.51
C GLU A 223 -0.88 26.71 8.55
N LEU A 224 -1.72 26.07 7.73
CA LEU A 224 -2.63 26.78 6.83
C LEU A 224 -3.74 27.51 7.60
N GLU A 225 -4.29 26.91 8.66
CA GLU A 225 -5.28 27.54 9.53
C GLU A 225 -4.69 28.80 10.21
N GLU A 226 -3.47 28.72 10.73
CA GLU A 226 -2.75 29.86 11.30
C GLU A 226 -2.51 30.96 10.25
N ALA A 227 -2.11 30.59 9.03
CA ALA A 227 -1.93 31.53 7.93
C ALA A 227 -3.25 32.21 7.53
N ILE A 228 -4.37 31.48 7.52
CA ILE A 228 -5.71 32.03 7.26
C ILE A 228 -6.10 33.00 8.38
N LEU A 229 -5.89 32.66 9.66
CA LEU A 229 -6.17 33.54 10.78
C LEU A 229 -5.34 34.85 10.70
N ALA A 230 -4.04 34.74 10.40
CA ALA A 230 -3.16 35.89 10.21
C ALA A 230 -3.57 36.77 9.00
N SER A 231 -3.99 36.13 7.91
CA SER A 231 -4.54 36.81 6.73
C SER A 231 -5.84 37.55 7.07
N GLY A 232 -6.74 36.91 7.84
CA GLY A 232 -7.97 37.52 8.34
C GLY A 232 -7.71 38.75 9.20
N ALA A 233 -6.73 38.70 10.10
CA ALA A 233 -6.32 39.85 10.90
C ALA A 233 -5.78 41.01 10.03
N THR A 234 -4.97 40.70 9.02
CA THR A 234 -4.46 41.70 8.07
C THR A 234 -5.59 42.32 7.25
N ALA A 235 -6.56 41.52 6.80
CA ALA A 235 -7.73 42.00 6.06
C ALA A 235 -8.63 42.89 6.92
N ASN A 236 -8.79 42.58 8.22
CA ASN A 236 -9.49 43.45 9.17
C ASN A 236 -8.79 44.82 9.28
N ALA A 237 -7.47 44.83 9.48
CA ALA A 237 -6.70 46.08 9.56
C ALA A 237 -6.81 46.93 8.28
N VAL A 238 -6.79 46.29 7.10
CA VAL A 238 -7.00 46.98 5.81
C VAL A 238 -8.40 47.60 5.75
N ARG A 239 -9.44 46.87 6.17
CA ARG A 239 -10.81 47.41 6.25
C ARG A 239 -10.90 48.59 7.21
N ASP A 240 -10.19 48.55 8.35
CA ASP A 240 -10.16 49.67 9.31
C ASP A 240 -9.49 50.92 8.73
N TYR A 241 -8.33 50.77 8.07
CA TYR A 241 -7.68 51.89 7.38
C TYR A 241 -8.54 52.44 6.24
N GLN A 242 -9.23 51.58 5.48
CA GLN A 242 -10.17 52.04 4.44
C GLN A 242 -11.32 52.87 5.02
N ARG A 243 -11.87 52.48 6.18
CA ARG A 243 -12.87 53.28 6.89
C ARG A 243 -12.30 54.62 7.33
N GLN A 244 -11.11 54.65 7.93
CA GLN A 244 -10.44 55.88 8.35
C GLN A 244 -10.17 56.82 7.17
N VAL A 245 -9.70 56.29 6.03
CA VAL A 245 -9.50 57.08 4.81
C VAL A 245 -10.81 57.65 4.30
N SER A 246 -11.90 56.86 4.33
CA SER A 246 -13.22 57.33 3.91
C SER A 246 -13.72 58.47 4.80
N GLN A 247 -13.52 58.36 6.11
CA GLN A 247 -13.84 59.41 7.08
C GLN A 247 -13.01 60.68 6.82
N LEU A 248 -11.69 60.55 6.66
CA LEU A 248 -10.81 61.68 6.35
C LEU A 248 -11.15 62.33 5.00
N GLN A 249 -11.59 61.56 4.00
CA GLN A 249 -12.06 62.10 2.74
C GLN A 249 -13.35 62.91 2.90
N GLU A 250 -14.28 62.47 3.75
CA GLU A 250 -15.49 63.22 4.06
C GLU A 250 -15.16 64.51 4.83
N GLU A 251 -14.30 64.43 5.84
CA GLU A 251 -13.78 65.59 6.58
C GLU A 251 -13.07 66.58 5.63
N ASN A 252 -12.20 66.11 4.74
CA ASN A 252 -11.55 66.95 3.74
C ASN A 252 -12.57 67.64 2.82
N LYS A 253 -13.61 66.92 2.35
CA LYS A 253 -14.70 67.54 1.58
C LYS A 253 -15.45 68.60 2.40
N THR A 254 -15.64 68.42 3.71
CA THR A 254 -16.27 69.44 4.57
C THR A 254 -15.38 70.66 4.73
N LEU A 255 -14.08 70.46 5.01
CA LEU A 255 -13.09 71.53 5.14
C LEU A 255 -12.89 72.29 3.82
N GLU A 256 -12.90 71.62 2.67
CA GLU A 256 -12.85 72.28 1.36
C GLU A 256 -14.05 73.20 1.14
N ARG A 257 -15.26 72.76 1.52
CA ARG A 257 -16.47 73.60 1.46
C ARG A 257 -16.39 74.78 2.43
N GLU A 258 -15.86 74.59 3.62
CA GLU A 258 -15.62 75.67 4.58
C GLU A 258 -14.59 76.67 4.09
N LEU A 259 -13.45 76.20 3.58
CA LEU A 259 -12.42 77.02 2.97
C LEU A 259 -12.98 77.83 1.81
N ALA A 260 -13.83 77.23 0.95
CA ALA A 260 -14.51 77.94 -0.11
C ALA A 260 -15.43 79.06 0.45
N ARG A 261 -16.22 78.78 1.49
CA ARG A 261 -17.06 79.77 2.17
C ARG A 261 -16.22 80.92 2.73
N VAL A 262 -15.11 80.61 3.41
CA VAL A 262 -14.20 81.61 3.99
C VAL A 262 -13.55 82.45 2.90
N LYS A 263 -13.07 81.83 1.81
CA LYS A 263 -12.52 82.56 0.65
C LYS A 263 -13.54 83.55 0.06
N VAL A 264 -14.80 83.14 -0.09
CA VAL A 264 -15.87 84.04 -0.55
C VAL A 264 -16.09 85.19 0.44
N SER A 265 -16.16 84.91 1.75
CA SER A 265 -16.30 85.98 2.75
C SER A 265 -15.09 86.92 2.81
N ALA A 266 -13.87 86.39 2.67
CA ALA A 266 -12.64 87.17 2.66
C ALA A 266 -12.58 88.05 1.41
N ASN A 267 -12.94 87.53 0.24
CA ASN A 267 -13.08 88.32 -0.99
C ASN A 267 -14.14 89.41 -0.84
N ARG A 268 -15.27 89.12 -0.17
CA ARG A 268 -16.30 90.14 0.11
C ARG A 268 -15.74 91.25 1.01
N ILE A 269 -15.03 90.91 2.09
CA ILE A 269 -14.38 91.89 2.97
C ILE A 269 -13.33 92.68 2.21
N ALA A 270 -12.47 92.02 1.43
CA ALA A 270 -11.46 92.68 0.62
C ALA A 270 -12.08 93.67 -0.38
N ASN A 271 -13.21 93.32 -1.00
CA ASN A 271 -13.96 94.25 -1.86
C ASN A 271 -14.55 95.42 -1.07
N VAL A 272 -15.10 95.19 0.13
CA VAL A 272 -15.60 96.27 1.01
C VAL A 272 -14.47 97.21 1.39
N VAL A 273 -13.34 96.68 1.88
CA VAL A 273 -12.15 97.47 2.21
C VAL A 273 -11.68 98.22 0.97
N ALA A 274 -11.50 97.57 -0.19
CA ALA A 274 -11.09 98.25 -1.42
C ALA A 274 -12.03 99.40 -1.82
N ASN A 275 -13.33 99.29 -1.55
CA ASN A 275 -14.28 100.38 -1.76
C ASN A 275 -14.11 101.53 -0.75
N GLU A 276 -13.70 101.28 0.50
CA GLU A 276 -13.36 102.33 1.48
C GLU A 276 -12.11 103.14 1.06
N TRP A 277 -11.23 102.57 0.24
CA TRP A 277 -10.03 103.25 -0.30
C TRP A 277 -10.29 104.03 -1.60
N LYS A 278 -11.56 104.24 -1.96
CA LYS A 278 -11.94 105.07 -3.09
C LYS A 278 -12.08 106.54 -2.69
N ASP A 279 -11.67 107.43 -3.59
CA ASP A 279 -11.82 108.88 -3.45
C ASP A 279 -13.26 109.35 -3.74
N GLU A 280 -13.52 110.65 -3.58
CA GLU A 280 -14.84 111.28 -3.87
C GLU A 280 -15.33 111.07 -5.32
N ASN A 281 -14.44 110.64 -6.23
CA ASN A 281 -14.76 110.31 -7.63
C ASN A 281 -14.85 108.79 -7.87
N ASP A 282 -14.97 107.98 -6.81
CA ASP A 282 -15.15 106.53 -6.84
C ASP A 282 -13.92 105.78 -7.44
N LYS A 283 -12.74 106.41 -7.44
CA LYS A 283 -11.47 105.83 -7.91
C LYS A 283 -10.59 105.45 -6.72
N VAL A 284 -10.02 104.23 -6.75
CA VAL A 284 -9.08 103.78 -5.71
C VAL A 284 -7.89 104.73 -5.68
N ILE A 285 -7.58 105.31 -4.50
CA ILE A 285 -6.45 106.22 -4.32
C ILE A 285 -5.17 105.46 -4.72
N PRO A 286 -4.46 105.87 -5.79
CA PRO A 286 -3.25 105.19 -6.22
C PRO A 286 -2.22 105.16 -5.10
N VAL A 287 -1.60 104.00 -4.86
CA VAL A 287 -0.56 103.82 -3.82
C VAL A 287 0.54 104.88 -3.92
N ARG A 288 0.88 105.31 -5.13
CA ARG A 288 1.84 106.39 -5.38
C ARG A 288 1.38 107.73 -4.80
N GLN A 289 0.10 108.09 -4.95
CA GLN A 289 -0.45 109.34 -4.41
C GLN A 289 -0.52 109.29 -2.88
N TRP A 290 -0.97 108.17 -2.31
CA TRP A 290 -1.00 108.01 -0.85
C TRP A 290 0.40 108.09 -0.21
N LEU A 291 1.40 107.46 -0.84
CA LEU A 291 2.80 107.56 -0.39
C LEU A 291 3.34 108.99 -0.49
N GLU A 292 2.93 109.75 -1.52
CA GLU A 292 3.33 111.14 -1.68
C GLU A 292 2.65 112.05 -0.66
N GLU A 293 1.35 111.89 -0.39
CA GLU A 293 0.65 112.60 0.69
C GLU A 293 1.25 112.30 2.06
N ARG A 294 1.56 111.03 2.33
CA ARG A 294 2.27 110.62 3.55
C ARG A 294 3.65 111.28 3.65
N ARG A 295 4.37 111.40 2.54
CA ARG A 295 5.68 112.08 2.47
C ARG A 295 5.53 113.58 2.72
N ILE A 296 4.53 114.23 2.14
CA ILE A 296 4.23 115.65 2.35
C ILE A 296 3.88 115.89 3.83
N MET A 297 2.99 115.10 4.41
CA MET A 297 2.63 115.22 5.83
C MET A 297 3.82 114.99 6.76
N GLN A 298 4.71 114.03 6.44
CA GLN A 298 5.95 113.85 7.20
C GLN A 298 6.88 115.07 7.09
N ALA A 299 7.04 115.63 5.88
CA ALA A 299 7.85 116.83 5.67
C ALA A 299 7.27 118.05 6.40
N GLU A 300 5.95 118.24 6.38
CA GLU A 300 5.27 119.31 7.12
C GLU A 300 5.41 119.14 8.64
N MET A 301 5.23 117.92 9.15
CA MET A 301 5.45 117.62 10.56
C MET A 301 6.90 117.89 10.98
N GLN A 302 7.88 117.58 10.13
CA GLN A 302 9.28 117.91 10.39
C GLN A 302 9.52 119.42 10.37
N ARG A 303 8.95 120.14 9.41
CA ARG A 303 9.00 121.60 9.35
C ARG A 303 8.38 122.25 10.61
N LEU A 304 7.27 121.70 11.11
CA LEU A 304 6.64 122.17 12.35
C LEU A 304 7.55 121.92 13.57
N LYS A 305 8.24 120.78 13.63
CA LYS A 305 9.26 120.51 14.67
C LYS A 305 10.42 121.51 14.61
N ASP A 306 10.92 121.81 13.41
CA ASP A 306 12.02 122.78 13.25
C ASP A 306 11.57 124.20 13.65
N LYS A 307 10.33 124.58 13.32
CA LYS A 307 9.73 125.87 13.69
C LYS A 307 9.53 125.97 15.20
N LEU A 308 9.13 124.88 15.86
CA LEU A 308 9.06 124.79 17.31
C LEU A 308 10.45 124.98 17.94
N ALA A 309 11.49 124.31 17.42
CA ALA A 309 12.86 124.45 17.92
C ALA A 309 13.42 125.87 17.76
N ILE A 310 13.10 126.57 16.67
CA ILE A 310 13.46 127.99 16.52
C ILE A 310 12.75 128.83 17.59
N SER A 311 11.45 128.62 17.79
CA SER A 311 10.66 129.35 18.79
C SER A 311 11.20 129.10 20.21
N GLU A 312 11.62 127.88 20.55
CA GLU A 312 12.28 127.55 21.82
C GLU A 312 13.62 128.28 22.00
N ARG A 313 14.45 128.39 20.94
CA ARG A 313 15.70 129.14 21.01
C ARG A 313 15.45 130.64 21.17
N THR A 314 14.47 131.19 20.44
CA THR A 314 14.08 132.60 20.56
C THR A 314 13.57 132.91 21.96
N ALA A 315 12.68 132.06 22.51
CA ALA A 315 12.19 132.21 23.89
C ALA A 315 13.32 132.15 24.93
N LYS A 316 14.32 131.27 24.74
CA LYS A 316 15.52 131.22 25.59
C LYS A 316 16.35 132.51 25.49
N ALA A 317 16.55 133.05 24.29
CA ALA A 317 17.27 134.30 24.10
C ALA A 317 16.52 135.49 24.70
N GLU A 318 15.19 135.54 24.55
CA GLU A 318 14.33 136.53 25.20
C GLU A 318 14.39 136.44 26.72
N SER A 319 14.38 135.23 27.30
CA SER A 319 14.60 135.03 28.74
C SER A 319 15.97 135.56 29.18
N GLN A 320 17.04 135.26 28.44
CA GLN A 320 18.38 135.77 28.77
C GLN A 320 18.47 137.30 28.67
N LEU A 321 17.78 137.90 27.69
CA LEU A 321 17.69 139.35 27.56
C LEU A 321 16.90 139.96 28.72
N LYS A 322 15.78 139.33 29.11
CA LYS A 322 14.99 139.72 30.28
C LYS A 322 15.84 139.69 31.55
N ASP A 323 16.66 138.66 31.75
CA ASP A 323 17.57 138.57 32.89
C ASP A 323 18.65 139.67 32.87
N LYS A 324 19.22 139.99 31.70
CA LYS A 324 20.16 141.12 31.53
C LYS A 324 19.51 142.47 31.85
N LEU A 325 18.30 142.71 31.37
CA LEU A 325 17.57 143.94 31.65
C LEU A 325 17.22 144.04 33.14
N LYS A 326 16.81 142.93 33.77
CA LYS A 326 16.56 142.85 35.20
C LYS A 326 17.81 143.16 36.03
N LEU A 327 18.99 142.71 35.60
CA LEU A 327 20.27 143.04 36.23
C LEU A 327 20.59 144.54 36.12
N ARG A 328 20.44 145.14 34.93
CA ARG A 328 20.67 146.58 34.72
C ARG A 328 19.74 147.44 35.58
N LEU A 329 18.48 147.02 35.73
CA LEU A 329 17.50 147.72 36.54
C LEU A 329 17.90 147.71 38.02
N ARG A 330 18.38 146.58 38.53
CA ARG A 330 18.97 146.49 39.89
C ARG A 330 20.19 147.41 40.06
N THR A 331 21.10 147.47 39.08
CA THR A 331 22.28 148.36 39.16
C THR A 331 21.90 149.85 39.18
N LEU A 332 20.85 150.26 38.46
CA LEU A 332 20.33 151.63 38.51
C LEU A 332 19.65 151.93 39.86
N GLU A 333 18.89 150.99 40.42
CA GLU A 333 18.31 151.10 41.76
C GLU A 333 19.39 151.27 42.84
N GLU A 334 20.55 150.62 42.68
CA GLU A 334 21.73 150.76 43.55
C GLU A 334 22.43 152.11 43.37
N GLY A 335 22.56 152.61 42.12
CA GLY A 335 23.17 153.91 41.83
C GLY A 335 22.39 155.12 42.39
N LEU A 336 21.08 155.01 42.53
CA LEU A 336 20.24 156.08 43.09
C LEU A 336 20.30 156.14 44.63
N LYS A 337 20.79 155.09 45.30
CA LYS A 337 20.89 154.99 46.77
C LYS A 337 22.15 155.63 47.38
N HIS A 338 23.09 156.14 46.58
CA HIS A 338 24.42 156.58 47.07
C HIS A 338 24.70 158.09 47.05
N PHE A 339 23.67 158.95 47.08
CA PHE A 339 23.80 160.34 47.54
C PHE A 339 23.65 160.42 49.07
N SER A 340 24.71 160.87 49.78
CA SER A 340 24.88 161.09 51.25
C SER A 340 25.61 159.95 52.00
N GLY A 341 26.81 160.06 52.58
CA GLY A 341 27.85 161.11 52.65
C GLY A 341 29.06 160.65 53.52
N ASN A 342 30.28 160.75 52.95
CA ASN A 342 31.65 160.99 53.52
C ASN A 342 32.25 160.18 54.72
N PRO A 343 33.59 160.21 54.97
CA PRO A 343 34.75 160.32 54.05
C PRO A 343 35.96 159.39 54.41
N ALA A 344 36.99 159.46 53.55
CA ALA A 344 38.46 159.39 53.82
C ALA A 344 39.26 158.05 53.87
N LEU A 345 40.20 158.01 52.92
CA LEU A 345 41.61 157.56 52.95
C LEU A 345 42.02 156.06 52.99
N SER A 346 42.86 155.73 52.00
CA SER A 346 44.19 155.09 52.13
C SER A 346 44.40 153.73 51.43
N ASN A 347 45.02 153.81 50.24
CA ASN A 347 46.19 153.05 49.74
C ASN A 347 46.32 151.54 49.95
N GLY A 348 46.56 150.83 48.83
CA GLY A 348 47.29 149.55 48.81
C GLY A 348 46.96 148.68 47.60
N SER A 349 47.80 148.74 46.55
CA SER A 349 47.90 147.73 45.47
C SER A 349 48.95 146.66 45.87
N PRO A 350 49.42 145.72 45.01
CA PRO A 350 49.01 145.36 43.64
C PRO A 350 49.06 143.84 43.30
N LYS A 351 48.87 143.57 42.00
CA LYS A 351 49.39 142.48 41.13
C LYS A 351 48.48 141.25 40.97
N ALA A 352 48.34 140.63 39.79
CA ALA A 352 48.79 140.88 38.43
C ALA A 352 48.18 139.74 37.57
N GLU A 353 47.64 140.06 36.38
CA GLU A 353 48.07 139.52 35.08
C GLU A 353 47.58 138.08 34.73
N LYS A 354 47.28 137.65 33.51
CA LYS A 354 47.28 138.19 32.12
C LYS A 354 46.68 137.05 31.22
N PHE A 355 45.83 137.34 30.22
CA PHE A 355 46.11 137.24 28.74
C PHE A 355 46.28 135.79 28.19
N LEU A 356 45.89 135.35 26.99
CA LEU A 356 45.23 135.86 25.78
C LEU A 356 45.25 134.71 24.72
N THR A 357 44.25 134.59 23.82
CA THR A 357 44.36 134.13 22.38
C THR A 357 44.85 132.67 22.07
N THR A 358 44.53 131.91 20.99
CA THR A 358 44.05 132.09 19.60
C THR A 358 43.49 130.74 19.05
N CYS A 359 42.72 130.85 17.96
CA CYS A 359 42.28 129.91 16.89
C CYS A 359 43.12 128.61 16.67
N ASP A 360 42.65 127.52 16.03
CA ASP A 360 42.09 127.47 14.67
C ASP A 360 41.57 126.06 14.26
N GLY A 361 40.64 126.01 13.29
CA GLY A 361 40.73 125.09 12.14
C GLY A 361 40.35 123.59 12.20
N LEU A 362 39.06 123.29 11.97
CA LEU A 362 38.54 122.46 10.84
C LEU A 362 38.89 120.95 10.64
N ARG A 363 37.78 120.18 10.60
CA ARG A 363 37.39 119.06 9.70
C ARG A 363 37.59 117.59 10.10
N LYS A 364 36.42 117.01 10.44
CA LYS A 364 35.76 115.79 9.90
C LYS A 364 36.61 114.52 9.71
N ARG A 365 36.26 113.47 10.46
CA ARG A 365 35.39 112.34 10.03
C ARG A 365 35.40 111.30 11.15
N SER A 366 34.25 111.06 11.77
CA SER A 366 34.11 110.08 12.85
C SER A 366 33.20 108.96 12.35
N THR A 367 33.74 107.75 12.19
CA THR A 367 32.96 106.52 11.98
C THR A 367 33.05 105.72 13.27
N SER A 368 32.04 105.85 14.10
CA SER A 368 31.80 104.94 15.21
C SER A 368 30.36 104.46 15.05
N GLN A 369 30.16 103.15 15.05
CA GLN A 369 29.26 102.55 16.01
C GLN A 369 29.36 101.01 16.02
N PRO A 370 29.26 100.40 17.22
CA PRO A 370 29.10 98.98 17.43
C PRO A 370 27.63 98.59 17.74
N ARG A 371 27.43 97.27 17.85
CA ARG A 371 26.46 96.53 18.68
C ARG A 371 24.95 96.55 18.34
N ALA A 372 24.48 95.31 18.16
CA ALA A 372 23.39 94.64 18.88
C ALA A 372 22.02 94.43 18.19
N SER A 373 21.60 93.17 18.32
CA SER A 373 20.27 92.63 18.66
C SER A 373 19.18 92.46 17.57
N THR A 374 19.00 91.16 17.22
CA THR A 374 17.77 90.35 17.27
C THR A 374 16.74 90.36 16.11
N VAL A 375 16.30 89.13 15.80
CA VAL A 375 15.04 88.65 15.18
C VAL A 375 14.95 88.55 13.65
N GLY A 376 14.99 87.29 13.18
CA GLY A 376 13.85 86.65 12.51
C GLY A 376 13.80 86.61 10.98
N SER A 377 13.89 85.38 10.43
CA SER A 377 13.10 84.81 9.31
C SER A 377 13.90 83.67 8.66
N SER A 378 13.44 82.42 8.74
CA SER A 378 12.67 81.72 7.70
C SER A 378 13.48 81.20 6.49
N MET A 379 13.54 79.87 6.45
CA MET A 379 13.43 78.99 5.28
C MET A 379 14.65 78.64 4.41
N PHE A 380 14.74 77.30 4.28
CA PHE A 380 15.21 76.45 3.19
C PHE A 380 16.68 76.03 3.06
N GLN A 381 16.79 74.70 3.08
CA GLN A 381 17.68 73.79 2.35
C GLN A 381 19.07 73.46 2.92
N GLN A 382 19.10 72.21 3.41
CA GLN A 382 20.19 71.22 3.46
C GLN A 382 21.27 71.36 2.36
N PRO A 383 22.53 70.88 2.55
CA PRO A 383 22.80 69.50 3.00
C PRO A 383 24.06 69.21 3.86
N ASN A 384 23.90 68.16 4.69
CA ASN A 384 24.80 67.02 4.97
C ASN A 384 26.29 67.26 5.31
N THR A 385 26.73 66.88 6.54
CA THR A 385 27.46 65.61 6.80
C THR A 385 28.02 65.51 8.24
N LYS A 386 27.68 64.38 8.89
CA LYS A 386 28.47 63.49 9.78
C LYS A 386 29.17 64.08 11.03
N ASN A 387 28.74 63.64 12.23
CA ASN A 387 29.55 62.89 13.22
C ASN A 387 28.75 62.51 14.50
N ALA A 388 29.17 61.38 15.10
CA ALA A 388 29.08 60.97 16.52
C ALA A 388 27.75 60.51 17.17
N THR A 389 27.64 59.17 17.28
CA THR A 389 27.50 58.33 18.50
C THR A 389 26.42 58.59 19.58
N VAL A 390 25.79 57.48 20.04
CA VAL A 390 25.33 57.14 21.42
C VAL A 390 23.81 56.85 21.58
N VAL A 391 23.50 55.54 21.72
CA VAL A 391 22.64 54.88 22.75
C VAL A 391 21.11 54.71 22.58
N VAL A 392 20.72 53.42 22.65
CA VAL A 392 19.56 52.77 23.29
C VAL A 392 18.21 52.60 22.56
N ALA A 393 17.97 51.32 22.27
CA ALA A 393 16.78 50.48 22.47
C ALA A 393 15.37 50.92 22.00
N GLY A 394 14.72 49.98 21.30
CA GLY A 394 13.33 49.63 21.60
C GLY A 394 12.32 49.63 20.45
N ASN A 395 12.20 48.46 19.80
CA ASN A 395 10.99 47.84 19.22
C ASN A 395 10.28 48.48 18.00
N LEU A 396 10.14 47.68 16.91
CA LEU A 396 8.87 47.12 16.38
C LEU A 396 9.07 46.56 14.94
N LYS A 397 8.62 45.31 14.72
CA LYS A 397 8.03 44.57 13.55
C LYS A 397 7.85 45.30 12.18
N PRO A 398 7.41 44.62 11.06
CA PRO A 398 7.61 43.25 10.53
C PRO A 398 7.72 43.18 8.97
N ARG A 399 7.81 41.94 8.43
CA ARG A 399 7.24 41.43 7.15
C ARG A 399 8.12 41.43 5.87
N THR A 400 8.22 40.22 5.31
CA THR A 400 8.77 39.72 4.02
C THR A 400 7.92 40.15 2.80
N PRO A 401 8.02 39.60 1.55
CA PRO A 401 9.01 38.70 0.88
C PRO A 401 9.35 39.08 -0.60
N THR A 402 10.43 38.52 -1.19
CA THR A 402 10.57 38.16 -2.65
C THR A 402 11.93 37.47 -2.88
N LYS A 403 12.04 36.15 -3.11
CA LYS A 403 11.92 35.33 -4.35
C LYS A 403 13.01 35.51 -5.43
N LYS A 404 13.56 34.34 -5.82
CA LYS A 404 14.22 33.90 -7.10
C LYS A 404 15.76 33.87 -7.12
N ARG A 405 16.41 32.69 -7.14
CA ARG A 405 16.56 31.60 -8.18
C ARG A 405 17.85 31.84 -8.99
N TYR A 406 18.67 30.90 -9.47
CA TYR A 406 18.70 29.44 -9.62
C TYR A 406 20.19 29.01 -9.86
N ASN A 407 20.58 27.74 -9.70
CA ASN A 407 20.65 26.67 -10.73
C ASN A 407 21.25 25.43 -10.04
N SER A 408 21.04 24.15 -10.39
CA SER A 408 20.34 23.42 -11.46
C SER A 408 20.42 21.92 -11.05
N ALA A 409 19.32 21.17 -10.89
CA ALA A 409 18.61 20.30 -11.87
C ALA A 409 19.48 19.12 -12.38
N GLU A 410 19.03 17.86 -12.37
CA GLU A 410 17.92 17.32 -13.20
C GLU A 410 17.40 15.96 -12.62
N ASN A 411 16.13 15.86 -12.18
CA ASN A 411 14.92 15.22 -12.78
C ASN A 411 14.94 13.68 -12.85
N ALA A 412 14.07 12.88 -12.21
CA ALA A 412 12.60 12.87 -12.01
C ALA A 412 11.77 12.54 -13.26
N LEU A 413 11.12 11.37 -13.24
CA LEU A 413 9.94 11.07 -14.06
C LEU A 413 8.77 10.72 -13.12
N ARG A 414 7.71 11.52 -13.20
CA ARG A 414 6.40 11.29 -12.58
C ARG A 414 5.33 11.68 -13.59
N ASN A 415 4.11 11.21 -13.33
CA ASN A 415 2.78 11.54 -13.91
C ASN A 415 2.24 10.33 -14.71
N GLY A 416 0.98 9.86 -14.59
CA GLY A 416 -0.18 10.26 -13.81
C GLY A 416 -1.47 9.70 -14.46
N ILE A 417 -2.16 8.79 -13.75
CA ILE A 417 -3.63 8.65 -13.53
C ILE A 417 -4.63 8.63 -14.75
N TRP A 418 -5.30 7.46 -14.93
CA TRP A 418 -6.68 7.17 -15.48
C TRP A 418 -6.98 7.52 -16.97
N ALA A 419 -7.75 6.78 -17.80
CA ALA A 419 -8.56 5.55 -17.74
C ALA A 419 -8.92 5.04 -19.17
N SER A 420 -9.15 3.71 -19.32
CA SER A 420 -10.01 2.97 -20.30
C SER A 420 -9.74 3.13 -21.83
N ARG A 421 -9.77 2.11 -22.72
CA ARG A 421 -10.45 0.79 -22.75
C ARG A 421 -9.97 -0.05 -23.96
N SER A 422 -10.09 -1.40 -23.87
CA SER A 422 -10.14 -2.43 -24.97
C SER A 422 -8.79 -2.89 -25.58
N LYS A 423 -8.50 -4.13 -25.99
CA LYS A 423 -9.22 -5.42 -26.12
C LYS A 423 -8.14 -6.54 -26.23
N VAL A 424 -8.23 -7.57 -25.37
CA VAL A 424 -8.05 -9.04 -25.60
C VAL A 424 -6.86 -9.58 -26.43
N ALA A 425 -6.00 -10.39 -25.77
CA ALA A 425 -5.61 -11.72 -26.25
C ALA A 425 -5.13 -12.59 -25.06
N ASP A 426 -5.83 -13.70 -24.90
CA ASP A 426 -5.77 -14.71 -23.86
C ASP A 426 -5.09 -15.98 -24.44
N SER A 427 -4.11 -16.52 -23.72
CA SER A 427 -3.71 -17.92 -23.85
C SER A 427 -3.19 -18.42 -22.50
N GLY A 428 -4.11 -19.01 -21.75
CA GLY A 428 -3.88 -19.66 -20.47
C GLY A 428 -2.88 -20.82 -20.53
N GLU A 429 -2.02 -20.85 -19.52
CA GLU A 429 -1.31 -22.03 -19.06
C GLU A 429 -2.20 -22.79 -18.06
N LYS A 430 -2.28 -24.09 -18.27
CA LYS A 430 -3.08 -25.03 -17.51
C LYS A 430 -2.35 -25.45 -16.25
N GLU A 431 -3.10 -25.45 -15.16
CA GLU A 431 -2.79 -26.08 -13.88
C GLU A 431 -2.58 -27.59 -14.07
N ASN A 432 -1.54 -28.10 -13.39
CA ASN A 432 -1.36 -29.51 -13.12
C ASN A 432 -2.31 -29.92 -11.99
N GLU A 433 -3.25 -30.83 -12.29
CA GLU A 433 -3.96 -31.59 -11.26
C GLU A 433 -3.34 -32.99 -11.14
N ILE A 434 -3.27 -33.40 -9.89
CA ILE A 434 -2.56 -34.53 -9.31
C ILE A 434 -3.17 -35.87 -9.74
N GLN A 435 -2.27 -36.78 -10.10
CA GLN A 435 -2.52 -38.19 -10.36
C GLN A 435 -2.91 -38.90 -9.05
N VAL A 436 -4.17 -39.33 -8.94
CA VAL A 436 -4.63 -40.31 -7.96
C VAL A 436 -4.73 -41.67 -8.67
N ASN A 437 -3.94 -42.62 -8.19
CA ASN A 437 -3.97 -44.03 -8.60
C ASN A 437 -5.33 -44.65 -8.26
N THR A 438 -5.96 -45.35 -9.21
CA THR A 438 -6.92 -46.41 -8.90
C THR A 438 -6.89 -47.46 -10.01
N ASP A 439 -6.25 -48.58 -9.69
CA ASP A 439 -6.30 -49.85 -10.42
C ASP A 439 -7.73 -50.41 -10.38
N ILE A 440 -8.42 -50.56 -11.52
CA ILE A 440 -9.48 -51.56 -11.69
C ILE A 440 -9.39 -52.21 -13.08
N ASN A 441 -9.05 -53.50 -13.01
CA ASN A 441 -9.10 -54.53 -14.03
C ASN A 441 -10.52 -54.68 -14.62
N LEU A 442 -10.66 -54.67 -15.96
CA LEU A 442 -11.89 -55.14 -16.62
C LEU A 442 -11.56 -56.04 -17.82
N ASN A 443 -11.85 -57.33 -17.63
CA ASN A 443 -11.89 -58.34 -18.67
C ASN A 443 -13.04 -58.10 -19.68
N ARG A 444 -12.69 -58.08 -20.96
CA ARG A 444 -13.27 -58.81 -22.11
C ARG A 444 -14.74 -59.26 -22.00
N VAL A 445 -15.61 -58.73 -22.88
CA VAL A 445 -16.63 -59.49 -23.63
C VAL A 445 -16.87 -58.80 -24.99
N ASN A 446 -16.65 -59.54 -26.08
CA ASN A 446 -17.15 -59.22 -27.43
C ASN A 446 -18.61 -59.67 -27.52
N ASP A 447 -19.45 -58.95 -28.25
CA ASP A 447 -20.57 -59.58 -28.97
C ASP A 447 -20.88 -58.82 -30.26
N GLU A 448 -21.03 -59.61 -31.31
CA GLU A 448 -21.41 -59.27 -32.68
C GLU A 448 -22.92 -58.95 -32.75
N ARG A 449 -23.32 -58.00 -33.61
CA ARG A 449 -24.49 -58.17 -34.49
C ARG A 449 -24.59 -57.11 -35.58
N GLU A 450 -24.80 -57.62 -36.78
CA GLU A 450 -25.13 -56.97 -38.05
C GLU A 450 -26.42 -56.11 -37.98
N ALA A 451 -26.52 -55.07 -38.82
CA ALA A 451 -27.42 -55.08 -40.00
C ALA A 451 -27.63 -53.68 -40.63
N ALA A 452 -27.56 -53.69 -41.97
CA ALA A 452 -28.38 -52.92 -42.94
C ALA A 452 -28.18 -51.39 -43.11
N ASP A 453 -27.37 -51.04 -44.13
CA ASP A 453 -27.80 -50.49 -45.42
C ASP A 453 -29.05 -49.58 -45.46
N VAL A 454 -28.91 -48.31 -45.92
CA VAL A 454 -29.72 -47.70 -47.00
C VAL A 454 -29.01 -46.45 -47.54
N LYS A 455 -28.88 -46.45 -48.86
CA LYS A 455 -28.34 -45.44 -49.78
C LYS A 455 -29.51 -44.82 -50.56
N THR A 456 -29.65 -43.50 -50.66
CA THR A 456 -30.39 -42.79 -51.76
C THR A 456 -30.15 -41.27 -51.66
N THR A 457 -29.32 -40.67 -52.52
CA THR A 457 -29.61 -39.97 -53.81
C THR A 457 -29.93 -38.48 -53.69
N ALA A 458 -29.01 -37.69 -54.24
CA ALA A 458 -29.19 -36.77 -55.38
C ALA A 458 -30.14 -35.56 -55.27
N ASP A 459 -29.52 -34.40 -55.55
CA ASP A 459 -29.89 -33.41 -56.57
C ASP A 459 -30.52 -32.05 -56.19
N VAL A 460 -29.74 -31.01 -56.56
CA VAL A 460 -30.07 -29.82 -57.37
C VAL A 460 -30.70 -28.60 -56.67
N ASP A 461 -29.81 -27.63 -56.39
CA ASP A 461 -29.64 -26.30 -57.05
C ASP A 461 -30.75 -25.22 -57.05
N GLU A 462 -30.27 -23.97 -57.24
CA GLU A 462 -30.97 -22.69 -57.55
C GLU A 462 -31.69 -21.98 -56.37
N ASP A 463 -31.64 -20.66 -56.16
CA ASP A 463 -31.30 -19.51 -57.01
C ASP A 463 -30.96 -18.28 -56.12
N SER A 464 -30.29 -17.31 -56.74
CA SER A 464 -29.77 -16.06 -56.22
C SER A 464 -30.74 -14.87 -56.42
N LYS A 465 -30.81 -13.93 -55.46
CA LYS A 465 -31.12 -12.46 -55.58
C LYS A 465 -31.53 -11.92 -54.21
N SER A 466 -31.24 -10.70 -53.75
CA SER A 466 -30.78 -9.46 -54.38
C SER A 466 -30.43 -8.42 -53.30
N LYS A 467 -29.42 -7.57 -53.58
CA LYS A 467 -29.27 -6.13 -53.23
C LYS A 467 -29.92 -5.60 -51.94
N ILE A 468 -29.10 -4.97 -51.07
CA ILE A 468 -29.01 -3.49 -50.90
C ILE A 468 -27.92 -3.20 -49.85
N ARG A 469 -26.95 -2.37 -50.24
CA ARG A 469 -25.95 -1.72 -49.39
C ARG A 469 -26.66 -0.65 -48.55
N ASN A 470 -26.48 -0.65 -47.22
CA ASN A 470 -26.32 0.56 -46.41
C ASN A 470 -25.82 0.26 -44.98
N ALA A 471 -24.70 0.91 -44.67
CA ALA A 471 -24.34 1.52 -43.39
C ALA A 471 -24.33 0.67 -42.10
N LEU A 472 -23.10 0.36 -41.68
CA LEU A 472 -22.61 0.64 -40.32
C LEU A 472 -23.48 0.13 -39.15
N GLY A 473 -23.57 -1.18 -39.02
CA GLY A 473 -23.77 -1.84 -37.73
C GLY A 473 -22.45 -2.50 -37.34
N CYS A 474 -21.84 -2.07 -36.24
CA CYS A 474 -20.67 -2.68 -35.65
C CYS A 474 -20.97 -4.16 -35.35
N HIS A 475 -20.66 -5.04 -36.29
CA HIS A 475 -20.56 -6.45 -35.99
C HIS A 475 -19.30 -6.61 -35.13
N ASP A 476 -19.51 -6.87 -33.84
CA ASP A 476 -18.56 -7.55 -32.98
C ASP A 476 -18.33 -8.96 -33.53
N THR A 477 -17.74 -9.04 -34.72
CA THR A 477 -17.29 -10.29 -35.33
C THR A 477 -16.04 -10.71 -34.59
N VAL A 478 -16.27 -11.39 -33.48
CA VAL A 478 -15.31 -12.28 -32.85
C VAL A 478 -14.76 -13.19 -33.95
N SER A 479 -13.42 -13.23 -34.10
CA SER A 479 -12.73 -14.03 -35.12
C SER A 479 -13.31 -15.45 -35.20
N GLY A 480 -13.56 -15.98 -36.39
CA GLY A 480 -14.10 -17.34 -36.57
C GLY A 480 -13.29 -18.40 -35.82
N PHE A 481 -11.97 -18.21 -35.73
CA PHE A 481 -11.07 -19.02 -34.92
C PHE A 481 -11.42 -19.03 -33.42
N LEU A 482 -11.86 -17.90 -32.87
CA LEU A 482 -12.31 -17.83 -31.47
C LEU A 482 -13.65 -18.54 -31.29
N TYR A 483 -14.53 -18.52 -32.29
CA TYR A 483 -15.75 -19.32 -32.30
C TYR A 483 -15.43 -20.81 -32.38
N ASP A 484 -14.52 -21.24 -33.25
CA ASP A 484 -14.11 -22.64 -33.39
C ASP A 484 -13.43 -23.14 -32.11
N ARG A 485 -12.56 -22.31 -31.51
CA ARG A 485 -11.90 -22.62 -30.22
C ARG A 485 -12.93 -22.71 -29.09
N LEU A 486 -13.83 -21.74 -28.99
CA LEU A 486 -14.89 -21.74 -27.98
C LEU A 486 -15.84 -22.93 -28.18
N GLN A 487 -16.20 -23.25 -29.42
CA GLN A 487 -17.04 -24.40 -29.75
C GLN A 487 -16.35 -25.71 -29.34
N THR A 488 -15.05 -25.83 -29.61
CA THR A 488 -14.24 -27.00 -29.21
C THR A 488 -14.17 -27.11 -27.69
N GLU A 489 -13.94 -26.00 -26.98
CA GLU A 489 -13.91 -25.93 -25.52
C GLU A 489 -15.28 -26.31 -24.92
N VAL A 490 -16.38 -25.81 -25.49
CA VAL A 490 -17.75 -26.15 -25.07
C VAL A 490 -18.06 -27.63 -25.31
N ILE A 491 -17.65 -28.21 -26.44
CA ILE A 491 -17.81 -29.65 -26.70
C ILE A 491 -16.99 -30.47 -25.71
N ASN A 492 -15.75 -30.07 -25.42
CA ASN A 492 -14.89 -30.76 -24.46
C ASN A 492 -15.45 -30.66 -23.04
N LEU A 493 -15.98 -29.50 -22.64
CA LEU A 493 -16.63 -29.30 -21.36
C LEU A 493 -17.90 -30.15 -21.22
N ARG A 494 -18.73 -30.23 -22.28
CA ARG A 494 -19.92 -31.10 -22.28
C ARG A 494 -19.54 -32.57 -22.09
N LYS A 495 -18.54 -33.05 -22.83
CA LYS A 495 -18.03 -34.42 -22.67
C LYS A 495 -17.48 -34.67 -21.27
N SER A 496 -16.73 -33.72 -20.72
CA SER A 496 -16.21 -33.80 -19.35
C SER A 496 -17.34 -33.85 -18.31
N CYS A 497 -18.39 -33.04 -18.48
CA CYS A 497 -19.59 -33.08 -17.66
C CYS A 497 -20.30 -34.44 -17.78
N GLU A 498 -20.53 -34.95 -18.99
CA GLU A 498 -21.15 -36.26 -19.20
C GLU A 498 -20.37 -37.39 -18.50
N ILE A 499 -19.04 -37.37 -18.56
CA ILE A 499 -18.19 -38.35 -17.87
C ILE A 499 -18.32 -38.21 -16.35
N LYS A 500 -18.30 -36.96 -15.84
CA LYS A 500 -18.49 -36.70 -14.40
C LYS A 500 -19.88 -37.12 -13.92
N ASP A 501 -20.92 -36.90 -14.71
CA ASP A 501 -22.29 -37.31 -14.41
C ASP A 501 -22.42 -38.84 -14.42
N CYS A 502 -21.81 -39.53 -15.39
CA CYS A 502 -21.73 -41.00 -15.39
C CYS A 502 -21.00 -41.55 -14.15
N SER A 503 -19.88 -40.92 -13.77
CA SER A 503 -19.12 -41.31 -12.58
C SER A 503 -19.89 -41.07 -11.28
N LEU A 504 -20.58 -39.93 -11.18
CA LEU A 504 -21.41 -39.58 -10.03
C LEU A 504 -22.58 -40.57 -9.90
N HIS A 505 -23.25 -40.90 -11.01
CA HIS A 505 -24.31 -41.91 -11.01
C HIS A 505 -23.79 -43.29 -10.57
N ALA A 506 -22.58 -43.69 -10.97
CA ALA A 506 -21.98 -44.94 -10.51
C ALA A 506 -21.73 -44.94 -8.99
N LYS A 507 -21.22 -43.82 -8.45
CA LYS A 507 -21.04 -43.64 -6.99
C LYS A 507 -22.37 -43.63 -6.24
N ASP A 508 -23.42 -43.03 -6.80
CA ASP A 508 -24.75 -43.02 -6.19
C ASP A 508 -25.35 -44.42 -6.11
N GLU A 509 -25.19 -45.24 -7.14
CA GLU A 509 -25.60 -46.65 -7.08
C GLU A 509 -24.76 -47.44 -6.06
N GLU A 510 -23.46 -47.18 -5.95
CA GLU A 510 -22.62 -47.77 -4.90
C GLU A 510 -23.11 -47.38 -3.49
N ILE A 511 -23.35 -46.09 -3.24
CA ILE A 511 -23.91 -45.57 -1.98
C ILE A 511 -25.24 -46.25 -1.67
N LYS A 512 -26.12 -46.40 -2.66
CA LYS A 512 -27.41 -47.08 -2.50
C LYS A 512 -27.24 -48.57 -2.16
N THR A 513 -26.23 -49.25 -2.71
CA THR A 513 -25.91 -50.63 -2.28
C THR A 513 -25.34 -50.69 -0.87
N LEU A 514 -24.49 -49.72 -0.49
CA LEU A 514 -23.95 -49.62 0.86
C LEU A 514 -25.04 -49.33 1.89
N MET A 515 -25.98 -48.43 1.60
CA MET A 515 -27.15 -48.18 2.44
C MET A 515 -27.95 -49.48 2.66
N LYS A 516 -28.22 -50.24 1.59
CA LYS A 516 -28.90 -51.55 1.72
C LYS A 516 -28.10 -52.54 2.58
N LYS A 517 -26.76 -52.55 2.48
CA LYS A 517 -25.89 -53.40 3.31
C LYS A 517 -25.92 -52.96 4.77
N VAL A 518 -25.89 -51.65 5.05
CA VAL A 518 -26.01 -51.08 6.41
C VAL A 518 -27.37 -51.44 7.01
N ASP A 519 -28.47 -51.32 6.26
CA ASP A 519 -29.80 -51.72 6.72
C ASP A 519 -29.87 -53.23 7.01
N ALA A 520 -29.26 -54.06 6.17
CA ALA A 520 -29.18 -55.50 6.37
C ALA A 520 -28.37 -55.85 7.64
N LEU A 521 -27.22 -55.22 7.83
CA LEU A 521 -26.38 -55.38 9.03
C LEU A 521 -27.12 -54.91 10.28
N THR A 522 -27.81 -53.76 10.23
CA THR A 522 -28.59 -53.23 11.35
C THR A 522 -29.71 -54.21 11.74
N LYS A 523 -30.43 -54.78 10.77
CA LYS A 523 -31.43 -55.82 11.01
C LYS A 523 -30.83 -57.12 11.55
N ALA A 524 -29.65 -57.52 11.08
CA ALA A 524 -28.94 -58.70 11.57
C ALA A 524 -28.49 -58.51 13.03
N MET A 525 -27.91 -57.35 13.34
CA MET A 525 -27.49 -56.97 14.69
C MET A 525 -28.69 -56.88 15.63
N GLU A 526 -29.83 -56.33 15.21
CA GLU A 526 -31.05 -56.31 16.03
C GLU A 526 -31.58 -57.73 16.31
N LYS A 527 -31.52 -58.63 15.31
CA LYS A 527 -31.89 -60.05 15.49
C LYS A 527 -30.93 -60.76 16.44
N GLU A 528 -29.62 -60.51 16.31
CA GLU A 528 -28.60 -61.09 17.19
C GLU A 528 -28.75 -60.58 18.62
N TRP A 529 -28.96 -59.27 18.82
CA TRP A 529 -29.22 -58.69 20.13
C TRP A 529 -30.48 -59.29 20.79
N LYS A 530 -31.58 -59.44 20.01
CA LYS A 530 -32.78 -60.13 20.48
C LYS A 530 -32.52 -61.61 20.80
N LYS A 531 -31.64 -62.29 20.06
CA LYS A 531 -31.23 -63.67 20.33
C LYS A 531 -30.41 -63.75 21.62
N MET A 532 -29.39 -62.91 21.77
CA MET A 532 -28.55 -62.84 22.96
C MET A 532 -29.36 -62.52 24.21
N LYS A 533 -30.35 -61.62 24.11
CA LYS A 533 -31.28 -61.32 25.20
C LYS A 533 -32.12 -62.54 25.61
N ARG A 534 -32.56 -63.38 24.66
CA ARG A 534 -33.28 -64.63 24.96
C ARG A 534 -32.35 -65.71 25.52
N GLU A 535 -31.14 -65.84 24.99
CA GLU A 535 -30.13 -66.78 25.51
C GLU A 535 -29.68 -66.42 26.93
N ALA A 536 -29.55 -65.12 27.25
CA ALA A 536 -29.25 -64.67 28.61
C ALA A 536 -30.38 -65.02 29.58
N ALA A 537 -31.65 -64.78 29.20
CA ALA A 537 -32.81 -65.16 30.01
C ALA A 537 -32.94 -66.69 30.16
N ALA A 538 -32.56 -67.47 29.15
CA ALA A 538 -32.51 -68.93 29.22
C ALA A 538 -31.40 -69.43 30.16
N ARG A 539 -30.18 -68.87 30.06
CA ARG A 539 -29.09 -69.18 30.99
C ARG A 539 -29.42 -68.82 32.44
N GLU A 540 -30.17 -67.74 32.67
CA GLU A 540 -30.62 -67.36 34.02
C GLU A 540 -31.67 -68.35 34.57
N LYS A 541 -32.57 -68.86 33.72
CA LYS A 541 -33.49 -69.94 34.07
C LYS A 541 -32.78 -71.27 34.34
N GLU A 542 -31.76 -71.61 33.56
CA GLU A 542 -30.95 -72.81 33.80
C GLU A 542 -30.10 -72.67 35.07
N ALA A 543 -29.50 -71.51 35.32
CA ALA A 543 -28.74 -71.24 36.54
C ALA A 543 -29.62 -71.28 37.81
N SER A 544 -30.86 -70.79 37.74
CA SER A 544 -31.82 -70.91 38.85
C SER A 544 -32.34 -72.34 39.03
N SER A 545 -32.51 -73.11 37.95
CA SER A 545 -32.81 -74.54 37.99
C SER A 545 -31.69 -75.35 38.65
N ILE A 546 -30.42 -75.12 38.27
CA ILE A 546 -29.26 -75.80 38.86
C ILE A 546 -29.16 -75.49 40.36
N LYS A 547 -29.37 -74.23 40.76
CA LYS A 547 -29.42 -73.84 42.19
C LYS A 547 -30.56 -74.52 42.95
N ALA A 548 -31.72 -74.75 42.33
CA ALA A 548 -32.84 -75.46 42.94
C ALA A 548 -32.55 -76.98 43.10
N ASP A 549 -31.84 -77.58 42.14
CA ASP A 549 -31.50 -79.01 42.16
C ASP A 549 -30.34 -79.31 43.14
N GLU A 550 -29.39 -78.39 43.27
CA GLU A 550 -28.32 -78.45 44.28
C GLU A 550 -28.90 -78.34 45.71
N ASN A 551 -29.90 -77.47 45.91
CA ASN A 551 -30.64 -77.39 47.17
C ASN A 551 -31.47 -78.65 47.47
N ARG A 552 -32.00 -79.36 46.46
CA ARG A 552 -32.66 -80.67 46.66
C ARG A 552 -31.67 -81.75 47.09
N LYS A 553 -30.47 -81.81 46.50
CA LYS A 553 -29.39 -82.73 46.90
C LYS A 553 -28.88 -82.48 48.32
N ASN A 554 -28.76 -81.21 48.73
CA ASN A 554 -28.35 -80.85 50.08
C ASN A 554 -29.42 -81.13 51.16
N ARG A 555 -30.70 -81.22 50.77
CA ARG A 555 -31.78 -81.59 51.69
C ARG A 555 -31.88 -83.10 51.90
N SER A 556 -31.55 -83.93 50.91
CA SER A 556 -31.54 -85.40 51.07
C SER A 556 -30.33 -85.90 51.88
N SER A 557 -29.15 -85.27 51.75
CA SER A 557 -27.97 -85.64 52.54
C SER A 557 -28.12 -85.33 54.05
N ASN A 558 -28.88 -84.29 54.38
CA ASN A 558 -29.16 -83.90 55.77
C ASN A 558 -30.27 -84.74 56.44
N PHE A 559 -31.11 -85.44 55.66
CA PHE A 559 -32.07 -86.41 56.21
C PHE A 559 -31.40 -87.75 56.56
N SER A 560 -30.37 -88.18 55.81
CA SER A 560 -29.62 -89.41 56.13
C SER A 560 -28.76 -89.31 57.39
N LYS A 561 -28.35 -88.10 57.83
CA LYS A 561 -27.54 -87.93 59.05
C LYS A 561 -28.31 -87.86 60.37
N ARG A 562 -29.65 -87.83 60.35
CA ARG A 562 -30.47 -87.77 61.58
C ARG A 562 -31.03 -89.12 62.05
N PHE A 563 -30.84 -90.21 61.31
CA PHE A 563 -31.33 -91.54 61.70
C PHE A 563 -30.28 -92.46 62.36
N CYS A 564 -29.02 -92.02 62.54
CA CYS A 564 -27.97 -92.85 63.15
C CYS A 564 -27.64 -92.51 64.62
N ASN A 565 -28.33 -91.57 65.26
CA ASN A 565 -28.04 -91.17 66.66
C ASN A 565 -29.24 -91.36 67.62
N LEU A 566 -29.94 -92.49 67.52
CA LEU A 566 -30.92 -92.89 68.53
C LEU A 566 -30.98 -94.42 68.65
N SER A 567 -29.94 -95.03 69.23
CA SER A 567 -29.95 -96.41 69.75
C SER A 567 -28.82 -96.56 70.76
N LEU A 568 -29.08 -96.15 72.00
CA LEU A 568 -28.48 -96.66 73.22
C LEU A 568 -29.43 -96.36 74.39
#